data_AF-A0A7R9FHF7-F1
#
_entry.id   AF-A0A7R9FHF7-F1
#
_cell.length_a   1.000
_cell.length_b   1.000
_cell.length_c   1.000
_cell.angle_alpha   90.00
_cell.angle_beta   90.00
_cell.angle_gamma   90.00
#
_symmetry.space_group_name_H-M   'P 1'
#
loop_
_entity.id
_entity.type
_entity.pdbx_description
1 polymer ?
#
loop_
_entity_poly.entity_id
_entity_poly.type
_entity_poly.pdbx_seq_one_letter_code
_entity_poly.pdbx_strand_id
1 'polypeptide(L)' 'MNPEEAECWIVNLIRNARLDAKIDSKLAHVVMGTQPLSPYQQLVEKIDSLSVRSEALQSLIERKLKARTQDIRWGAQEF' A
#
# COMPACT_ATOMS: atom_id res chain seq x y z
N MET A 1 -21.02 -35.88 7.11
CA MET A 1 -19.72 -35.30 6.74
C MET A 1 -18.74 -35.71 7.82
N ASN A 2 -17.65 -36.39 7.46
CA ASN A 2 -16.66 -36.78 8.45
C ASN A 2 -15.84 -35.55 8.89
N PRO A 3 -15.36 -35.49 10.14
CA PRO A 3 -14.55 -34.37 10.62
C PRO A 3 -13.31 -34.10 9.76
N GLU A 4 -12.67 -35.17 9.28
CA GLU A 4 -11.50 -35.11 8.39
C GLU A 4 -11.84 -34.51 7.02
N GLU A 5 -13.02 -34.82 6.50
CA GLU A 5 -13.51 -34.28 5.22
C GLU A 5 -13.85 -32.80 5.35
N ALA A 6 -14.39 -32.39 6.50
CA ALA A 6 -14.65 -31.00 6.83
C ALA A 6 -13.35 -30.20 7.00
N GLU A 7 -12.32 -30.75 7.68
CA GLU A 7 -11.01 -30.10 7.77
C GLU A 7 -10.36 -29.94 6.39
N CYS A 8 -10.43 -30.97 5.53
CA CYS A 8 -9.92 -30.89 4.17
C CYS A 8 -10.63 -29.79 3.36
N TRP A 9 -11.96 -29.67 3.51
CA TRP A 9 -12.74 -28.62 2.88
C TRP A 9 -12.34 -27.22 3.37
N ILE A 10 -12.15 -27.04 4.68
CA ILE A 10 -11.70 -25.77 5.29
C ILE A 10 -10.30 -25.40 4.80
N VAL A 11 -9.37 -26.36 4.75
CA VAL A 11 -8.02 -26.15 4.22
C VAL A 11 -8.06 -25.68 2.77
N ASN A 12 -8.89 -26.33 1.94
CA ASN A 12 -9.01 -25.97 0.53
C ASN A 12 -9.61 -24.56 0.37
N LEU A 13 -10.59 -24.20 1.20
CA LEU A 13 -11.17 -22.86 1.23
C LEU A 13 -10.11 -21.79 1.58
N ILE A 14 -9.33 -22.00 2.64
CA ILE A 14 -8.27 -21.07 3.08
C ILE A 14 -7.20 -20.91 2.00
N ARG A 15 -6.76 -22.01 1.37
CA ARG A 15 -5.77 -21.97 0.29
C ARG A 15 -6.29 -21.23 -0.94
N ASN A 16 -7.52 -21.51 -1.37
CA ASN A 16 -8.10 -20.89 -2.57
C ASN A 16 -8.39 -19.39 -2.35
N ALA A 17 -8.82 -19.01 -1.14
CA ALA A 17 -9.08 -17.62 -0.78
C ALA A 17 -7.82 -16.84 -0.38
N ARG A 18 -6.65 -17.50 -0.28
CA ARG A 18 -5.36 -16.91 0.15
C ARG A 18 -5.46 -16.20 1.51
N LEU A 19 -6.22 -16.78 2.43
CA LEU A 19 -6.40 -16.23 3.77
C LEU A 19 -5.21 -16.63 4.66
N ASP A 20 -4.74 -15.69 5.48
CA ASP A 20 -3.82 -16.02 6.57
C ASP A 20 -4.64 -16.62 7.72
N ALA A 21 -4.48 -17.91 7.97
CA ALA A 21 -5.23 -18.62 9.00
C ALA A 21 -4.47 -19.86 9.49
N LYS A 22 -4.66 -20.21 10.76
CA LYS A 22 -4.11 -21.40 11.40
C LYS A 22 -5.25 -22.29 11.88
N ILE A 23 -5.18 -23.57 11.57
CA ILE A 23 -6.16 -24.57 12.02
C ILE A 23 -5.57 -25.30 13.23
N ASP A 24 -6.28 -25.28 14.36
CA ASP A 24 -5.97 -26.11 15.51
C ASP A 24 -6.92 -27.32 15.53
N SER A 25 -6.42 -28.45 15.02
CA SER A 25 -7.16 -29.70 14.96
C SER A 25 -7.43 -30.30 16.35
N LYS A 26 -6.63 -29.97 17.38
CA LYS A 26 -6.82 -30.49 18.74
C LYS A 26 -7.96 -29.79 19.48
N LEU A 27 -8.10 -28.49 19.27
CA LEU A 27 -9.16 -27.68 19.87
C LEU A 27 -10.36 -27.49 18.94
N ALA A 28 -10.30 -28.00 17.69
CA ALA A 28 -11.33 -27.82 16.65
C ALA A 28 -11.69 -26.34 16.40
N HIS A 29 -10.69 -25.45 16.43
CA HIS A 29 -10.86 -24.02 16.18
C HIS A 29 -9.93 -23.55 15.05
N VAL A 30 -10.41 -22.56 14.29
CA VAL A 30 -9.62 -21.88 13.25
C VAL A 30 -9.31 -20.48 13.74
N VAL A 31 -8.03 -20.14 13.83
CA VAL A 31 -7.55 -18.80 14.17
C VAL A 31 -7.20 -18.08 12.88
N MET A 32 -7.96 -17.03 12.56
CA MET A 32 -7.61 -16.15 11.43
C MET A 32 -6.40 -15.29 11.81
N GLY A 33 -5.41 -15.25 10.94
CA GLY A 33 -4.24 -14.39 11.01
C GLY A 33 -4.59 -12.97 10.61
N THR A 34 -5.44 -12.30 11.39
CA THR A 34 -5.54 -10.85 11.29
C THR A 34 -4.34 -10.29 12.03
N GLN A 35 -3.19 -10.15 11.36
CA GLN A 35 -2.12 -9.30 11.87
C GLN A 35 -2.53 -7.84 11.61
N PRO A 36 -2.95 -7.07 12.64
CA PRO A 36 -3.03 -5.64 12.46
C PRO A 36 -1.63 -5.14 12.10
N LEU A 37 -1.53 -4.37 11.00
CA LEU A 37 -0.27 -3.77 10.59
C LEU A 37 0.33 -3.01 11.78
N SER A 38 1.61 -3.25 12.06
CA SER A 38 2.32 -2.52 13.13
C SER A 38 2.14 -1.01 12.94
N PRO A 39 1.88 -0.22 14.01
CA PRO A 39 1.74 1.23 13.89
C PRO A 39 2.92 1.89 13.18
N TYR A 40 4.13 1.35 13.36
CA TYR A 40 5.34 1.83 12.67
C TYR A 40 5.30 1.55 11.17
N GLN A 41 4.82 0.37 10.76
CA GLN A 41 4.71 0.03 9.35
C GLN A 41 3.68 0.93 8.65
N GLN A 42 2.54 1.18 9.29
CA GLN A 42 1.54 2.12 8.77
C GLN A 42 2.11 3.54 8.64
N LEU A 43 2.95 3.97 9.59
CA LEU A 43 3.62 5.27 9.53
C LEU A 43 4.60 5.33 8.35
N VAL A 44 5.41 4.30 8.15
CA VAL A 44 6.36 4.21 7.02
C VAL A 44 5.62 4.27 5.68
N GLU A 45 4.55 3.51 5.50
CA GLU A 45 3.73 3.52 4.28
C GLU A 45 3.12 4.91 4.00
N LYS A 46 2.65 5.60 5.05
CA LYS A 46 2.12 6.97 4.94
C LYS A 46 3.21 7.98 4.54
N ILE A 47 4.41 7.85 5.11
CA ILE A 47 5.55 8.72 4.79
C ILE A 47 6.00 8.49 3.35
N ASP A 48 6.08 7.25 2.89
CA ASP A 48 6.49 6.90 1.52
C ASP A 48 5.53 7.52 0.49
N SER A 49 4.22 7.34 0.69
CA SER A 49 3.19 7.98 -0.14
C SER A 49 3.27 9.52 -0.13
N LEU A 50 3.67 10.11 1.01
CA LEU A 50 3.83 11.56 1.12
C LEU A 50 5.12 12.05 0.44
N SER A 51 6.21 11.28 0.49
CA SER A 51 7.48 11.61 -0.17
C SER A 51 7.29 11.69 -1.69
N VAL A 52 6.69 10.66 -2.29
CA VAL A 52 6.43 10.62 -3.74
C VAL A 52 5.59 11.82 -4.19
N ARG A 53 4.56 12.19 -3.43
CA ARG A 53 3.74 13.37 -3.74
C ARG A 53 4.51 14.67 -3.60
N SER A 54 5.40 14.77 -2.61
CA SER A 54 6.25 15.94 -2.39
C SER A 54 7.26 16.13 -3.53
N GLU A 55 7.90 15.05 -3.97
CA GLU A 55 8.83 15.06 -5.12
C GLU A 55 8.14 15.44 -6.42
N ALA A 56 6.93 14.93 -6.66
CA ALA A 56 6.12 15.31 -7.81
C ALA A 56 5.77 16.80 -7.78
N LEU A 57 5.37 17.33 -6.61
CA LEU A 57 5.08 18.76 -6.45
C LEU A 57 6.32 19.62 -6.67
N GLN A 58 7.47 19.23 -6.11
CA GLN A 58 8.74 19.93 -6.33
C GLN A 58 9.06 20.02 -7.82
N SER A 59 8.94 18.90 -8.54
CA SER A 59 9.17 18.84 -9.99
C SER A 59 8.24 19.78 -10.77
N LEU A 60 6.97 19.89 -10.37
CA LEU A 60 6.01 20.82 -10.98
C LEU A 60 6.37 22.29 -10.70
N ILE A 61 6.79 22.60 -9.47
CA ILE A 61 7.23 23.95 -9.08
C ILE A 61 8.46 24.35 -9.90
N GLU A 62 9.47 23.48 -10.00
CA GLU A 62 10.68 23.75 -10.78
C GLU A 62 10.37 24.02 -12.26
N ARG A 63 9.47 23.24 -12.86
CA ARG A 63 9.00 23.46 -14.24
C ARG A 63 8.31 24.82 -14.39
N LYS A 64 7.41 25.17 -13.46
CA LYS A 64 6.70 26.45 -13.49
C LYS A 64 7.63 27.65 -13.31
N LEU A 65 8.63 27.54 -12.44
CA LEU A 65 9.64 28.59 -12.22
C LEU A 65 10.51 28.79 -13.47
N LYS A 66 10.92 27.69 -14.13
CA LYS A 66 11.68 27.77 -15.39
C LYS A 66 10.87 28.44 -16.50
N ALA A 67 9.61 28.05 -16.69
CA ALA A 67 8.72 28.67 -17.68
C ALA A 67 8.54 30.18 -17.41
N ARG A 68 8.23 30.56 -16.16
CA ARG A 68 8.10 31.97 -15.77
C ARG A 68 9.38 32.78 -16.01
N THR A 69 10.55 32.19 -15.73
CA THR A 69 11.84 32.85 -15.96
C THR A 69 12.11 33.05 -17.45
N GLN A 70 11.71 32.09 -18.30
CA GLN A 70 11.79 32.23 -19.74
C GLN A 70 10.87 33.35 -20.26
N ASP A 71 9.61 33.39 -19.82
CA ASP A 71 8.66 34.44 -20.22
C ASP A 71 9.17 35.85 -19.88
N ILE A 72 9.70 36.04 -18.67
CA ILE A 72 10.28 37.33 -18.24
C ILE A 72 11.49 37.71 -19.10
N ARG A 73 12.32 36.74 -19.48
CA ARG A 73 13.52 36.97 -20.29
C ARG A 73 13.17 37.42 -21.71
N TRP A 74 12.13 36.83 -22.32
CA TRP A 74 11.64 37.27 -23.64
C TRP A 74 10.98 38.65 -23.61
N GLY A 75 10.17 38.95 -22.58
CA GLY A 75 9.52 40.26 -22.44
C GLY A 75 10.47 41.42 -22.13
N ALA A 76 11.66 41.15 -21.58
CA ALA A 76 12.69 42.16 -21.34
C ALA A 76 13.52 42.50 -22.59
N GLN A 77 13.41 41.72 -23.66
CA GLN A 77 14.18 41.88 -24.90
C GLN A 77 13.44 42.70 -25.97
N GLU A 78 12.16 43.03 -25.74
CA GLU A 78 11.30 43.77 -26.68
C GLU A 78 11.18 45.29 -26.36
N PHE A 79 12.11 45.86 -25.58
CA PHE A 79 12.22 47.30 -25.32
C PHE A 79 13.63 47.81 -25.57
#